data_AF-A0A7R8ZY51-F1
#
_entry.id   AF-A0A7R8ZY51-F1
#
_cell.length_a   1.000
_cell.length_b   1.000
_cell.length_c   1.000
_cell.angle_alpha   90.00
_cell.angle_beta   90.00
_cell.angle_gamma   90.00
#
_symmetry.space_group_name_H-M   'P 1'
#
loop_
_entity.id
_entity.type
_entity.pdbx_description
1 polymer ?
#
loop_
_entity_poly.entity_id
_entity_poly.type
_entity_poly.pdbx_seq_one_letter_code
_entity_poly.pdbx_strand_id
1 'polypeptide(L)'
;MKCLSVALLFAFGAVAFATQAWIPGKEYVYEYKTRTMTGIPSLKTQVSGLGLRSKVIVQVKSPNELIVKMSNIGIARVVNEVFSDSWSTW
;
A
#
# COMPACT_ATOMS: atom_id res chain seq x y z
N MET A 1 7.50 41.57 32.88
CA MET A 1 7.82 40.13 32.74
C MET A 1 6.64 39.40 32.07
N LYS A 2 6.41 39.59 30.76
CA LYS A 2 5.31 38.95 30.00
C LYS A 2 5.69 38.81 28.52
N CYS A 3 6.85 38.25 28.21
CA CYS A 3 7.23 37.94 26.82
C CYS A 3 7.88 36.55 26.65
N LEU A 4 8.12 35.82 27.75
CA LEU A 4 8.92 34.59 27.71
C LEU A 4 8.12 33.32 27.36
N SER A 5 6.78 33.39 27.26
CA SER A 5 5.94 32.19 27.07
C SER A 5 5.47 31.94 25.63
N VAL A 6 5.54 32.91 24.72
CA VAL A 6 5.02 32.71 23.34
C VAL A 6 6.06 32.05 22.43
N ALA A 7 7.36 32.34 22.64
CA ALA A 7 8.43 31.75 21.84
C ALA A 7 8.58 30.23 22.05
N LEU A 8 8.26 29.73 23.25
CA LEU A 8 8.35 28.30 23.56
C LEU A 8 7.20 27.49 22.92
N LEU A 9 6.02 28.10 22.71
CA LEU A 9 4.89 27.45 22.05
C LEU A 9 5.08 27.29 20.53
N PHE A 10 5.86 28.16 19.88
CA PHE A 10 6.21 28.00 18.46
C PHE A 10 7.30 26.94 18.21
N ALA A 11 8.15 26.64 19.20
CA ALA A 11 9.21 25.65 19.06
C ALA A 11 8.68 24.20 19.03
N PHE A 12 7.50 23.93 19.59
CA PHE A 12 6.89 22.59 19.59
C PHE A 12 5.99 22.30 18.37
N GLY A 13 5.67 23.29 17.54
CA GLY A 13 4.76 23.13 16.40
C GLY A 13 5.38 22.51 15.14
N ALA A 14 6.71 22.37 15.07
CA ALA A 14 7.41 21.97 13.84
C ALA A 14 7.67 20.46 13.71
N VAL A 15 7.39 19.65 14.74
CA VAL A 15 7.65 18.20 14.74
C VAL A 15 6.36 17.39 14.56
N ALA A 16 5.57 17.69 13.53
CA ALA A 16 4.38 16.88 13.21
C ALA A 16 4.20 16.56 11.71
N PHE A 17 5.12 16.97 10.82
CA PHE A 17 5.07 16.65 9.40
C PHE A 17 6.19 15.66 9.01
N ALA A 18 6.24 14.52 9.68
CA ALA A 18 7.01 13.37 9.21
C ALA A 18 6.27 12.08 9.55
N THR A 19 4.97 12.06 9.31
CA THR A 19 4.19 10.84 9.40
C THR A 19 4.52 9.99 8.17
N GLN A 20 5.36 8.97 8.38
CA GLN A 20 5.67 7.92 7.40
C GLN A 20 6.59 8.32 6.22
N ALA A 21 7.70 9.00 6.47
CA ALA A 21 8.70 9.24 5.42
C ALA A 21 9.45 7.94 5.05
N TRP A 22 9.63 7.70 3.74
CA TRP A 22 10.55 6.69 3.22
C TRP A 22 11.98 7.04 3.64
N ILE A 23 12.62 6.16 4.41
CA ILE A 23 13.96 6.43 4.94
C ILE A 23 15.01 6.06 3.89
N PRO A 24 15.85 7.00 3.41
CA PRO A 24 16.90 6.69 2.44
C PRO A 24 17.83 5.57 2.91
N GLY A 25 18.20 4.68 1.99
CA GLY A 25 19.01 3.49 2.29
C GLY A 25 18.25 2.34 2.94
N LYS A 26 16.95 2.49 3.22
CA LYS A 26 16.10 1.37 3.65
C LYS A 26 15.45 0.66 2.48
N GLU A 27 15.23 -0.63 2.68
CA GLU A 27 14.44 -1.48 1.81
C GLU A 27 13.20 -1.96 2.56
N TYR A 28 12.06 -1.91 1.89
CA TYR A 28 10.78 -2.36 2.41
C TYR A 28 10.26 -3.47 1.50
N VAL A 29 9.92 -4.61 2.10
CA VAL A 29 9.44 -5.79 1.37
C VAL A 29 8.01 -6.08 1.78
N TYR A 30 7.12 -6.06 0.81
CA TYR A 30 5.69 -6.29 1.00
C TYR A 30 5.24 -7.55 0.29
N GLU A 31 4.33 -8.31 0.90
CA GLU A 31 3.52 -9.25 0.14
C GLU A 31 2.45 -8.47 -0.63
N TYR A 32 2.41 -8.64 -1.96
CA TYR A 32 1.41 -8.03 -2.82
C TYR A 32 0.55 -9.12 -3.46
N LYS A 33 -0.76 -9.05 -3.19
CA LYS A 33 -1.76 -9.95 -3.75
C LYS A 33 -2.83 -9.10 -4.42
N THR A 34 -3.13 -9.40 -5.67
CA THR A 34 -4.17 -8.72 -6.44
C THR A 34 -4.91 -9.72 -7.31
N ARG A 35 -6.15 -9.38 -7.68
CA ARG A 35 -6.92 -10.14 -8.65
C ARG A 35 -7.75 -9.19 -9.50
N THR A 36 -7.96 -9.58 -10.75
CA THR A 36 -8.92 -8.95 -11.67
C THR A 36 -9.90 -10.02 -12.10
N MET A 37 -11.20 -9.71 -11.97
CA MET A 37 -12.27 -10.66 -12.25
C MET A 37 -13.31 -10.00 -13.14
N THR A 38 -13.87 -10.78 -14.05
CA THR A 38 -15.01 -10.40 -14.87
C THR A 38 -16.08 -11.49 -14.78
N GLY A 39 -17.35 -11.08 -14.77
CA GLY A 39 -18.49 -11.98 -14.65
C GLY A 39 -19.80 -11.20 -14.73
N ILE A 40 -20.89 -11.94 -14.83
CA ILE A 40 -22.24 -11.37 -14.78
C ILE A 40 -22.68 -11.36 -13.31
N PRO A 41 -23.00 -10.21 -12.70
CA PRO A 41 -23.30 -10.14 -11.26
C PRO A 41 -24.45 -11.05 -10.80
N SER A 42 -25.45 -11.30 -11.66
CA SER A 42 -26.55 -12.22 -11.37
C SER A 42 -26.15 -13.70 -11.39
N LEU A 43 -25.01 -14.03 -12.02
CA LEU A 43 -24.42 -15.38 -12.07
C LEU A 43 -23.18 -15.40 -11.16
N LYS A 44 -23.39 -15.17 -9.85
CA LYS A 44 -22.33 -14.97 -8.82
C LYS A 44 -21.20 -16.01 -8.80
N THR A 45 -21.38 -17.19 -9.41
CA THR A 45 -20.40 -18.29 -9.45
C THR A 45 -19.65 -18.40 -10.78
N GLN A 46 -20.09 -17.72 -11.84
CA GLN A 46 -19.48 -17.76 -13.16
C GLN A 46 -18.59 -16.53 -13.36
N VAL A 47 -17.44 -16.57 -12.70
CA VAL A 47 -16.40 -15.55 -12.82
C VAL A 47 -15.17 -16.15 -13.46
N SER A 48 -14.54 -15.36 -14.32
CA SER A 48 -13.22 -15.64 -14.88
C SER A 48 -12.30 -14.50 -14.50
N GLY A 49 -11.09 -14.83 -14.04
CA GLY A 49 -10.16 -13.81 -13.62
C GLY A 49 -8.72 -14.27 -13.59
N LEU A 50 -7.86 -13.31 -13.29
CA LEU A 50 -6.44 -13.49 -13.09
C LEU A 50 -6.09 -13.06 -11.67
N GLY A 51 -5.39 -13.91 -10.93
CA GLY A 51 -4.79 -13.61 -9.65
C GLY A 51 -3.28 -13.46 -9.81
N LEU A 52 -2.70 -12.49 -9.10
CA LEU A 52 -1.26 -12.28 -9.01
C LEU A 52 -0.86 -12.25 -7.53
N ARG A 53 0.17 -13.01 -7.19
CA ARG A 53 0.91 -12.90 -5.93
C ARG A 53 2.36 -12.56 -6.25
N SER A 54 2.95 -11.65 -5.49
CA SER A 54 4.37 -11.32 -5.61
C SER A 54 4.91 -10.74 -4.30
N LYS A 55 6.23 -10.56 -4.25
CA LYS A 55 6.86 -9.65 -3.30
C LYS A 55 7.17 -8.33 -4.01
N VAL A 56 6.68 -7.22 -3.45
CA VAL A 56 7.04 -5.87 -3.89
C VAL A 56 8.16 -5.36 -2.98
N ILE A 57 9.30 -5.06 -3.58
CA ILE A 57 10.48 -4.54 -2.91
C ILE A 57 10.59 -3.06 -3.28
N VAL A 58 10.57 -2.19 -2.27
CA VAL A 58 10.74 -0.75 -2.41
C VAL A 58 12.07 -0.36 -1.78
N GLN A 59 13.00 0.11 -2.62
CA GLN A 59 14.29 0.64 -2.19
C GLN A 59 14.26 2.16 -2.22
N VAL A 60 14.55 2.80 -1.09
CA VAL A 60 14.56 4.26 -0.99
C VAL A 60 15.96 4.77 -1.32
N LYS A 61 16.13 5.38 -2.49
CA LYS A 61 17.43 5.96 -2.90
C LYS A 61 17.64 7.36 -2.32
N SER A 62 16.60 8.18 -2.33
CA SER A 62 16.57 9.50 -1.72
C SER A 62 15.14 9.84 -1.28
N PRO A 63 14.90 10.94 -0.54
CA PRO A 63 13.55 11.31 -0.13
C PRO A 63 12.54 11.44 -1.29
N ASN A 64 13.01 11.67 -2.51
CA ASN A 64 12.17 11.86 -3.70
C ASN A 64 12.38 10.76 -4.77
N GLU A 65 13.16 9.71 -4.47
CA GLU A 65 13.49 8.66 -5.42
C GLU A 65 13.31 7.28 -4.79
N LEU A 66 12.39 6.51 -5.36
CA LEU A 66 12.11 5.13 -4.99
C LEU A 66 12.35 4.22 -6.19
N ILE A 67 13.00 3.08 -5.95
CA ILE A 67 13.07 1.99 -6.91
C ILE A 67 12.11 0.90 -6.45
N VAL A 68 11.21 0.49 -7.35
CA VAL A 68 10.23 -0.56 -7.07
C VAL A 68 10.52 -1.77 -7.94
N LYS A 69 10.58 -2.95 -7.33
CA LYS A 69 10.79 -4.22 -8.00
C LYS A 69 9.76 -5.25 -7.54
N MET A 70 9.18 -5.97 -8.50
CA MET A 70 8.38 -7.17 -8.20
C MET A 70 9.26 -8.41 -8.32
N SER A 71 9.14 -9.33 -7.39
CA SER A 71 9.86 -10.61 -7.37
C SER A 71 8.94 -11.75 -6.94
N ASN A 72 9.34 -12.99 -7.22
CA ASN A 72 8.57 -14.20 -6.91
C ASN A 72 7.12 -14.10 -7.41
N ILE A 73 6.97 -13.69 -8.67
CA ILE A 73 5.66 -13.50 -9.29
C ILE A 73 5.02 -14.87 -9.53
N GLY A 74 3.88 -15.09 -8.90
CA GLY A 74 2.99 -16.21 -9.17
C GLY A 74 1.70 -15.70 -9.80
N ILE A 75 1.29 -16.33 -10.89
CA ILE A 75 0.05 -16.01 -11.61
C ILE A 75 -0.85 -17.24 -11.55
N ALA A 76 -2.12 -17.04 -11.24
CA ALA A 76 -3.11 -18.09 -11.20
C ALA A 76 -4.40 -17.65 -11.88
N ARG A 77 -5.12 -18.60 -12.48
CA ARG A 77 -6.51 -18.37 -12.90
C ARG A 77 -7.39 -18.32 -11.67
N VAL A 78 -8.26 -17.32 -11.61
CA VAL A 78 -9.35 -17.26 -10.64
C VAL A 78 -10.58 -17.90 -11.26
N VAL A 79 -11.15 -18.89 -10.56
CA VAL A 79 -12.36 -19.62 -10.96
C VAL A 79 -13.24 -19.79 -9.74
N ASN A 80 -14.55 -19.61 -9.92
CA ASN A 80 -15.58 -19.87 -8.90
C ASN A 80 -15.43 -19.05 -7.60
N GLU A 81 -14.99 -17.80 -7.68
CA GLU A 81 -14.99 -16.89 -6.53
C GLU A 81 -16.29 -16.08 -6.46
N VAL A 82 -16.88 -16.01 -5.26
CA VAL A 82 -18.08 -15.21 -5.01
C VAL A 82 -17.69 -13.73 -4.97
N PHE A 83 -18.36 -12.89 -5.77
CA PHE A 83 -18.28 -11.44 -5.60
C PHE A 83 -18.72 -11.09 -4.16
N SER A 84 -17.78 -10.65 -3.32
CA SER A 84 -18.14 -10.06 -2.04
C SER A 84 -18.71 -8.67 -2.32
N ASP A 85 -19.98 -8.46 -1.96
CA ASP A 85 -20.65 -7.16 -2.12
C ASP A 85 -20.04 -6.07 -1.20
N SER A 86 -19.09 -6.46 -0.33
CA SER A 86 -18.35 -5.59 0.58
C SER A 86 -16.86 -5.55 0.23
N TRP A 87 -16.28 -4.35 0.22
CA TRP A 87 -14.84 -4.08 0.10
C TRP A 87 -14.03 -4.44 1.35
N SER A 88 -14.65 -5.02 2.38
CA SER A 88 -14.09 -5.13 3.74
C SER A 88 -13.59 -6.53 4.14
N THR A 89 -13.48 -7.50 3.22
CA THR A 89 -12.96 -8.84 3.56
C THR A 89 -11.66 -9.12 2.84
N TRP A 90 -10.58 -8.51 3.36
CA TRP A 90 -9.19 -8.83 3.06
C TRP A 90 -8.35 -8.64 4.31
#